data_AF-A0A1F3XZW8-F1
#
_entry.id   AF-A0A1F3XZW8-F1
#
_cell.length_a   1.000
_cell.length_b   1.000
_cell.length_c   1.000
_cell.angle_alpha   90.00
_cell.angle_beta   90.00
_cell.angle_gamma   90.00
#
_symmetry.space_group_name_H-M   'P 1'
#
loop_
_entity.id
_entity.type
_entity.pdbx_description
1 polymer ?
#
loop_
_entity_poly.entity_id
_entity_poly.type
_entity_poly.pdbx_seq_one_letter_code
_entity_poly.pdbx_strand_id
1 'polypeptide(L)'
;MRINTAVRTAAVCAIPAIFAATAARAGSFPFDASLFPSPDSLLTDDMKNAFTKTVGLTTDFRPMEPATPLGTWIGLDFGIEVTVSKVPSDLAASLDKIGMSGLNIPILPALRAQAHKGITKNIDIGFGGIYYKGAGKIPQLKLIGASLKIALYNPDQGPTIALRGCYSISKIMIVSTTNYSAQLLASRKMDFADPYIGIGFQYITGIIKVELPIMGFTITAEGTGKAMAGSAFTGVQFTVPNLGLQLTLEGGYNSGGAHGLGMKIGMGF
;
A
#
# COMPACT_ATOMS: atom_id res chain seq x y z
N MET A 1 -0.38 -11.25 64.29
CA MET A 1 -0.79 -12.59 63.81
C MET A 1 0.38 -13.15 62.99
N ARG A 2 0.72 -14.43 63.22
CA ARG A 2 2.05 -15.03 63.06
C ARG A 2 2.54 -15.21 61.60
N ILE A 3 3.85 -15.05 61.44
CA ILE A 3 4.69 -15.49 60.31
C ILE A 3 4.59 -17.02 60.16
N ASN A 4 4.56 -17.54 58.92
CA ASN A 4 5.10 -18.87 58.64
C ASN A 4 5.55 -19.02 57.17
N THR A 5 6.87 -18.97 57.03
CA THR A 5 7.69 -19.48 55.93
C THR A 5 7.56 -21.00 55.86
N ALA A 6 7.40 -21.58 54.67
CA ALA A 6 7.58 -23.02 54.46
C ALA A 6 8.35 -23.28 53.16
N VAL A 7 9.66 -23.40 53.32
CA VAL A 7 10.57 -24.10 52.42
C VAL A 7 10.23 -25.58 52.49
N ARG A 8 10.01 -26.25 51.35
CA ARG A 8 10.21 -27.70 51.23
C ARG A 8 10.81 -28.06 49.88
N THR A 9 12.11 -28.25 49.93
CA THR A 9 12.91 -29.09 49.04
C THR A 9 12.38 -30.52 49.09
N ALA A 10 12.10 -31.12 47.94
CA ALA A 10 12.08 -32.57 47.77
C ALA A 10 12.57 -32.89 46.35
N ALA A 11 13.85 -33.24 46.27
CA ALA A 11 14.38 -34.09 45.22
C ALA A 11 13.76 -35.48 45.36
N VAL A 12 13.65 -36.23 44.25
CA VAL A 12 14.06 -37.65 44.11
C VAL A 12 13.46 -38.28 42.84
N CYS A 13 14.31 -39.06 42.19
CA CYS A 13 14.07 -40.11 41.19
C CYS A 13 13.80 -39.73 39.73
N ALA A 14 14.92 -39.59 39.02
CA ALA A 14 15.06 -39.91 37.61
C ALA A 14 14.60 -41.35 37.30
N ILE A 15 13.71 -41.50 36.34
CA ILE A 15 13.43 -42.76 35.64
C ILE A 15 14.22 -42.71 34.33
N PRO A 16 15.21 -43.57 34.08
CA PRO A 16 15.76 -43.73 32.74
C PRO A 16 14.77 -44.58 31.96
N ALA A 17 13.79 -43.94 31.32
CA ALA A 17 13.02 -44.60 30.27
C ALA A 17 13.97 -44.81 29.09
N ILE A 18 14.48 -46.03 28.96
CA ILE A 18 15.16 -46.54 27.78
C ILE A 18 14.13 -46.52 26.65
N PHE A 19 14.04 -45.39 25.94
CA PHE A 19 13.51 -45.38 24.60
C PHE A 19 14.60 -45.96 23.70
N ALA A 20 14.49 -47.26 23.44
CA ALA A 20 15.03 -47.83 22.23
C ALA A 20 14.30 -47.13 21.07
N ALA A 21 14.87 -46.02 20.60
CA ALA A 21 14.52 -45.47 19.31
C ALA A 21 14.86 -46.56 18.30
N THR A 22 13.84 -47.27 17.82
CA THR A 22 13.94 -48.00 16.57
C THR A 22 14.50 -47.01 15.57
N ALA A 23 15.72 -47.25 15.11
CA ALA A 23 16.32 -46.51 14.01
C ALA A 23 15.32 -46.63 12.86
N ALA A 24 14.49 -45.61 12.69
CA ALA A 24 13.65 -45.46 11.53
C ALA A 24 14.64 -45.47 10.38
N ARG A 25 14.68 -46.59 9.64
CA ARG A 25 15.44 -46.69 8.41
C ARG A 25 15.06 -45.49 7.59
N ALA A 26 16.01 -44.55 7.44
CA ALA A 26 15.99 -43.55 6.39
C ALA A 26 16.07 -44.31 5.06
N GLY A 27 14.97 -44.94 4.67
CA GLY A 27 14.73 -45.27 3.29
C GLY A 27 14.75 -43.94 2.59
N SER A 28 15.79 -43.71 1.79
CA SER A 28 15.92 -42.54 0.94
C SER A 28 14.61 -42.41 0.16
N PHE A 29 13.75 -41.48 0.57
CA PHE A 29 12.67 -41.06 -0.28
C PHE A 29 13.30 -40.67 -1.62
N PRO A 30 12.78 -41.14 -2.77
CA PRO A 30 13.28 -40.77 -4.09
C PRO A 30 12.86 -39.34 -4.44
N PHE A 31 13.02 -38.42 -3.49
CA PHE A 31 12.77 -37.01 -3.67
C PHE A 31 14.10 -36.36 -4.02
N ASP A 32 14.37 -36.26 -5.32
CA ASP A 32 15.51 -35.51 -5.80
C ASP A 32 15.19 -34.01 -5.73
N ALA A 33 15.65 -33.36 -4.66
CA ALA A 33 15.49 -31.93 -4.47
C ALA A 33 16.13 -31.08 -5.59
N SER A 34 17.02 -31.66 -6.40
CA SER A 34 17.63 -30.98 -7.55
C SER A 34 16.71 -30.86 -8.77
N LEU A 35 15.62 -31.64 -8.83
CA LEU A 35 14.61 -31.55 -9.88
C LEU A 35 13.67 -30.35 -9.70
N PHE A 36 13.68 -29.71 -8.52
CA PHE A 36 12.88 -28.53 -8.26
C PHE A 36 13.73 -27.28 -8.46
N PRO A 37 13.33 -26.38 -9.39
CA PRO A 37 14.01 -25.09 -9.52
C PRO A 37 13.99 -24.38 -8.18
N SER A 38 15.12 -23.78 -7.79
CA SER A 38 15.18 -23.02 -6.55
C SER A 38 14.07 -21.95 -6.57
N PRO A 39 13.34 -21.73 -5.47
CA PRO A 39 12.33 -20.68 -5.39
C PRO A 39 12.82 -19.31 -5.89
N ASP A 40 14.11 -19.02 -5.68
CA ASP A 40 14.78 -17.81 -6.15
C ASP A 40 14.90 -17.72 -7.68
N SER A 41 14.96 -18.85 -8.39
CA SER A 41 14.97 -18.88 -9.85
C SER A 41 13.59 -18.58 -10.46
N LEU A 42 12.51 -18.74 -9.70
CA LEU A 42 11.14 -18.48 -10.15
C LEU A 42 10.77 -17.00 -10.06
N LEU A 43 11.40 -16.26 -9.15
CA LEU A 43 11.22 -14.82 -8.98
C LEU A 43 12.54 -14.13 -9.28
N THR A 44 12.78 -13.78 -10.55
CA THR A 44 13.94 -12.95 -10.90
C THR A 44 13.86 -11.58 -10.23
N ASP A 45 15.00 -10.93 -9.97
CA ASP A 45 15.01 -9.58 -9.36
C ASP A 45 14.25 -8.55 -10.21
N ASP A 46 14.33 -8.67 -11.54
CA ASP A 46 13.55 -7.86 -12.48
C ASP A 46 12.05 -8.00 -12.20
N MET A 47 11.55 -9.23 -12.07
CA MET A 47 10.15 -9.47 -11.75
C MET A 47 9.79 -8.92 -10.37
N LYS A 48 10.65 -9.14 -9.36
CA LYS A 48 10.39 -8.63 -8.00
C LYS A 48 10.21 -7.12 -8.00
N ASN A 49 11.10 -6.42 -8.69
CA ASN A 49 11.07 -4.97 -8.79
C ASN A 49 9.91 -4.50 -9.66
N ALA A 50 9.62 -5.14 -10.79
CA ALA A 50 8.50 -4.78 -11.66
C ALA A 50 7.13 -4.96 -10.99
N PHE A 51 6.92 -6.07 -10.27
CA PHE A 51 5.70 -6.29 -9.48
C PHE A 51 5.58 -5.29 -8.33
N THR A 52 6.66 -5.10 -7.56
CA THR A 52 6.68 -4.15 -6.44
C THR A 52 6.39 -2.73 -6.93
N LYS A 53 7.05 -2.31 -8.01
CA LYS A 53 6.86 -1.01 -8.65
C LYS A 53 5.42 -0.86 -9.15
N THR A 54 4.90 -1.83 -9.89
CA THR A 54 3.54 -1.74 -10.44
C THR A 54 2.49 -1.67 -9.34
N VAL A 55 2.50 -2.62 -8.40
CA VAL A 55 1.51 -2.66 -7.33
C VAL A 55 1.67 -1.42 -6.43
N GLY A 56 2.88 -1.11 -6.00
CA GLY A 56 3.11 0.03 -5.10
C GLY A 56 2.73 1.38 -5.71
N LEU A 57 3.03 1.62 -7.00
CA LEU A 57 2.68 2.88 -7.66
C LEU A 57 1.19 2.98 -7.99
N THR A 58 0.55 1.88 -8.37
CA THR A 58 -0.88 1.89 -8.73
C THR A 58 -1.80 1.90 -7.51
N THR A 59 -1.32 1.45 -6.35
CA THR A 59 -2.05 1.40 -5.08
C THR A 59 -1.59 2.45 -4.07
N ASP A 60 -0.74 3.38 -4.46
CA ASP A 60 -0.21 4.41 -3.55
C ASP A 60 -1.34 5.21 -2.92
N PHE A 61 -1.30 5.38 -1.59
CA PHE A 61 -2.22 6.28 -0.89
C PHE A 61 -1.76 7.72 -1.04
N ARG A 62 -2.35 8.40 -2.02
CA ARG A 62 -2.21 9.84 -2.22
C ARG A 62 -3.60 10.48 -2.18
N PRO A 63 -3.96 11.17 -1.10
CA PRO A 63 -5.25 11.85 -1.04
C PRO A 63 -5.42 12.88 -2.15
N MET A 64 -6.57 12.89 -2.83
CA MET A 64 -6.96 13.98 -3.72
C MET A 64 -7.47 15.18 -2.92
N GLU A 65 -6.53 16.02 -2.47
CA GLU A 65 -6.79 17.23 -1.71
C GLU A 65 -5.82 18.34 -2.11
N PRO A 66 -6.25 19.61 -2.08
CA PRO A 66 -5.39 20.75 -2.30
C PRO A 66 -4.46 20.99 -1.10
N ALA A 67 -3.55 21.96 -1.26
CA ALA A 67 -2.66 22.41 -0.20
C ALA A 67 -3.42 23.13 0.93
N THR A 68 -4.57 23.73 0.61
CA THR A 68 -5.44 24.41 1.59
C THR A 68 -5.89 23.44 2.68
N PRO A 69 -5.66 23.79 3.96
CA PRO A 69 -6.02 22.94 5.08
C PRO A 69 -7.52 23.03 5.39
N LEU A 70 -8.07 21.98 5.98
CA LEU A 70 -9.48 21.89 6.35
C LEU A 70 -9.86 22.82 7.52
N GLY A 71 -8.89 23.26 8.31
CA GLY A 71 -9.10 24.13 9.47
C GLY A 71 -9.61 23.38 10.72
N THR A 72 -9.96 24.12 11.78
CA THR A 72 -10.13 23.53 13.13
C THR A 72 -11.57 23.35 13.62
N TRP A 73 -12.54 24.10 13.10
CA TRP A 73 -13.87 24.18 13.75
C TRP A 73 -14.70 22.92 13.53
N ILE A 74 -14.79 22.44 12.30
CA ILE A 74 -15.33 21.10 11.99
C ILE A 74 -14.30 20.35 11.17
N GLY A 75 -13.71 20.98 10.16
CA GLY A 75 -12.49 20.54 9.47
C GLY A 75 -12.49 19.06 9.09
N LEU A 76 -13.61 18.52 8.63
CA LEU A 76 -13.76 17.10 8.30
C LEU A 76 -14.04 16.94 6.81
N ASP A 77 -13.31 16.08 6.11
CA ASP A 77 -13.59 15.69 4.73
C ASP A 77 -13.69 14.17 4.63
N PHE A 78 -14.81 13.65 4.14
CA PHE A 78 -15.02 12.24 3.86
C PHE A 78 -15.32 12.06 2.38
N GLY A 79 -14.69 11.11 1.73
CA GLY A 79 -14.93 10.88 0.31
C GLY A 79 -14.66 9.47 -0.15
N ILE A 80 -15.21 9.16 -1.31
CA ILE A 80 -14.87 7.99 -2.09
C ILE A 80 -14.07 8.49 -3.29
N GLU A 81 -12.92 7.87 -3.49
CA GLU A 81 -11.99 8.19 -4.56
C GLU A 81 -11.84 6.98 -5.49
N VAL A 82 -11.89 7.25 -6.78
CA VAL A 82 -11.60 6.31 -7.85
C VAL A 82 -10.39 6.83 -8.62
N THR A 83 -9.36 6.02 -8.71
CA THR A 83 -8.21 6.26 -9.59
C THR A 83 -8.14 5.17 -10.64
N VAL A 84 -7.69 5.54 -11.83
CA VAL A 84 -7.36 4.60 -12.90
C VAL A 84 -5.92 4.89 -13.29
N SER A 85 -5.05 3.91 -13.06
CA SER A 85 -3.62 4.04 -13.33
C SER A 85 -3.21 3.13 -14.47
N LYS A 86 -2.41 3.65 -15.40
CA LYS A 86 -1.76 2.85 -16.43
C LYS A 86 -0.76 1.91 -15.77
N VAL A 87 -0.76 0.65 -16.19
CA VAL A 87 0.25 -0.31 -15.73
C VAL A 87 1.57 -0.05 -16.45
N PRO A 88 2.71 0.03 -15.73
CA PRO A 88 4.03 0.17 -16.37
C PRO A 88 4.32 -0.96 -17.36
N SER A 89 4.91 -0.63 -18.51
CA SER A 89 5.29 -1.61 -19.54
C SER A 89 6.30 -2.64 -19.04
N ASP A 90 7.10 -2.28 -18.03
CA ASP A 90 8.09 -3.16 -17.39
C ASP A 90 7.44 -4.46 -16.88
N LEU A 91 6.22 -4.38 -16.34
CA LEU A 91 5.52 -5.57 -15.86
C LEU A 91 5.15 -6.51 -17.01
N ALA A 92 4.64 -5.98 -18.12
CA ALA A 92 4.33 -6.79 -19.29
C ALA A 92 5.58 -7.51 -19.82
N ALA A 93 6.70 -6.78 -19.95
CA ALA A 93 7.97 -7.37 -20.35
C ALA A 93 8.49 -8.44 -19.37
N SER A 94 8.31 -8.24 -18.06
CA SER A 94 8.66 -9.25 -17.04
C SER A 94 7.77 -10.49 -17.11
N LEU A 95 6.49 -10.34 -17.41
CA LEU A 95 5.55 -11.46 -17.60
C LEU A 95 5.85 -12.24 -18.89
N ASP A 96 6.24 -11.54 -19.96
CA ASP A 96 6.61 -12.18 -21.22
C ASP A 96 7.82 -13.11 -21.05
N LYS A 97 8.81 -12.71 -20.23
CA LYS A 97 10.01 -13.52 -19.94
C LYS A 97 9.70 -14.88 -19.31
N ILE A 98 8.55 -15.03 -18.63
CA ILE A 98 8.11 -16.28 -18.01
C ILE A 98 7.02 -16.99 -18.81
N GLY A 99 6.83 -16.62 -20.08
CA GLY A 99 5.84 -17.23 -20.96
C GLY A 99 4.39 -16.82 -20.67
N MET A 100 4.17 -15.73 -19.92
CA MET A 100 2.84 -15.15 -19.67
C MET A 100 2.46 -14.07 -20.70
N SER A 101 2.87 -14.28 -21.95
CA SER A 101 2.63 -13.38 -23.08
C SER A 101 1.17 -13.41 -23.50
N GLY A 102 0.40 -12.46 -22.99
CA GLY A 102 -1.04 -12.39 -23.21
C GLY A 102 -1.81 -11.73 -22.07
N LEU A 103 -1.19 -11.62 -20.88
CA LEU A 103 -1.76 -10.86 -19.77
C LEU A 103 -1.52 -9.36 -19.95
N ASN A 104 -2.26 -8.73 -20.85
CA ASN A 104 -2.24 -7.27 -21.01
C ASN A 104 -3.30 -6.63 -20.11
N ILE A 105 -2.88 -6.13 -18.96
CA ILE A 105 -3.72 -5.32 -18.07
C ILE A 105 -3.29 -3.87 -18.27
N PRO A 106 -3.89 -3.11 -19.20
CA PRO A 106 -3.39 -1.77 -19.54
C PRO A 106 -3.66 -0.74 -18.43
N ILE A 107 -4.72 -0.97 -17.65
CA ILE A 107 -5.19 -0.07 -16.60
C ILE A 107 -5.56 -0.84 -15.34
N LEU A 108 -5.28 -0.25 -14.18
CA LEU A 108 -5.69 -0.75 -12.88
C LEU A 108 -6.54 0.31 -12.17
N PRO A 109 -7.85 0.06 -11.99
CA PRO A 109 -8.67 0.90 -11.17
C PRO A 109 -8.40 0.63 -9.69
N ALA A 110 -8.30 1.68 -8.88
CA ALA A 110 -8.26 1.62 -7.43
C ALA A 110 -9.36 2.51 -6.84
N LEU A 111 -10.28 1.87 -6.13
CA LEU A 111 -11.33 2.51 -5.35
C LEU A 111 -10.87 2.60 -3.89
N ARG A 112 -11.08 3.74 -3.23
CA ARG A 112 -10.79 3.92 -1.81
C ARG A 112 -11.80 4.82 -1.14
N ALA A 113 -12.11 4.53 0.12
CA ALA A 113 -12.76 5.49 1.00
C ALA A 113 -11.67 6.24 1.78
N GLN A 114 -11.88 7.53 2.04
CA GLN A 114 -10.94 8.34 2.79
C GLN A 114 -11.66 9.34 3.69
N ALA A 115 -10.98 9.68 4.77
CA ALA A 115 -11.39 10.63 5.78
C ALA A 115 -10.20 11.52 6.14
N HIS A 116 -10.42 12.81 6.25
CA HIS A 116 -9.43 13.79 6.66
C HIS A 116 -10.00 14.65 7.78
N LYS A 117 -9.13 15.02 8.70
CA LYS A 117 -9.45 15.90 9.82
C LYS A 117 -8.38 16.98 9.93
N GLY A 118 -8.80 18.23 9.88
CA GLY A 118 -8.01 19.38 10.30
C GLY A 118 -7.85 19.39 11.81
N ILE A 119 -6.60 19.35 12.25
CA ILE A 119 -6.19 19.35 13.66
C ILE A 119 -5.88 20.77 14.11
N THR A 120 -5.21 21.53 13.24
CA THR A 120 -4.91 22.96 13.46
C THR A 120 -5.26 23.74 12.18
N LYS A 121 -5.08 25.06 12.21
CA LYS A 121 -5.25 25.88 10.99
C LYS A 121 -4.30 25.51 9.85
N ASN A 122 -3.24 24.74 10.16
CA ASN A 122 -2.19 24.40 9.22
C ASN A 122 -1.88 22.90 9.18
N ILE A 123 -2.58 22.06 9.94
CA ILE A 123 -2.26 20.63 10.03
C ILE A 123 -3.52 19.82 9.82
N ASP A 124 -3.46 18.92 8.84
CA ASP A 124 -4.49 17.94 8.59
C ASP A 124 -3.90 16.53 8.69
N ILE A 125 -4.70 15.61 9.21
CA ILE A 125 -4.40 14.17 9.19
C ILE A 125 -5.44 13.47 8.32
N GLY A 126 -4.98 12.52 7.51
CA GLY A 126 -5.83 11.73 6.64
C GLY A 126 -5.65 10.25 6.91
N PHE A 127 -6.73 9.51 6.71
CA PHE A 127 -6.74 8.05 6.70
C PHE A 127 -7.65 7.58 5.58
N GLY A 128 -7.31 6.45 4.98
CA GLY A 128 -8.18 5.86 4.00
C GLY A 128 -7.78 4.45 3.67
N GLY A 129 -8.65 3.80 2.91
CA GLY A 129 -8.41 2.44 2.51
C GLY A 129 -9.58 1.82 1.79
N ILE A 130 -9.31 0.60 1.34
CA ILE A 130 -10.32 -0.33 0.88
C ILE A 130 -9.91 -1.72 1.37
N TYR A 131 -10.91 -2.52 1.70
CA TYR A 131 -10.71 -3.92 1.96
C TYR A 131 -11.75 -4.72 1.19
N TYR A 132 -11.27 -5.45 0.20
CA TYR A 132 -12.05 -6.34 -0.63
C TYR A 132 -11.50 -7.76 -0.46
N LYS A 133 -12.31 -8.66 0.11
CA LYS A 133 -11.89 -10.04 0.42
C LYS A 133 -11.66 -10.91 -0.82
N GLY A 134 -12.04 -10.46 -2.02
CA GLY A 134 -12.10 -11.33 -3.19
C GLY A 134 -13.34 -12.23 -3.12
N ALA A 135 -13.98 -12.48 -4.26
CA ALA A 135 -14.97 -13.54 -4.40
C ALA A 135 -14.72 -14.27 -5.72
N GLY A 136 -14.54 -15.60 -5.66
CA GLY A 136 -14.21 -16.41 -6.83
C GLY A 136 -12.86 -16.04 -7.45
N LYS A 137 -12.88 -15.55 -8.70
CA LYS A 137 -11.68 -15.17 -9.47
C LYS A 137 -11.18 -13.75 -9.18
N ILE A 138 -11.90 -12.97 -8.37
CA ILE A 138 -11.52 -11.59 -8.10
C ILE A 138 -10.46 -11.58 -7.00
N PRO A 139 -9.28 -10.99 -7.25
CA PRO A 139 -8.19 -11.01 -6.29
C PRO A 139 -8.54 -10.24 -5.02
N GLN A 140 -7.97 -10.69 -3.89
CA GLN A 140 -8.02 -9.94 -2.65
C GLN A 140 -7.26 -8.62 -2.84
N LEU A 141 -7.93 -7.51 -2.49
CA LEU A 141 -7.35 -6.17 -2.48
C LEU A 141 -7.47 -5.60 -1.07
N LYS A 142 -6.33 -5.28 -0.46
CA LYS A 142 -6.27 -4.52 0.78
C LYS A 142 -5.42 -3.29 0.51
N LEU A 143 -5.91 -2.12 0.87
CA LEU A 143 -5.16 -0.86 0.82
C LEU A 143 -5.54 -0.12 2.09
N ILE A 144 -4.55 0.26 2.88
CA ILE A 144 -4.73 1.13 4.05
C ILE A 144 -3.62 2.17 3.99
N GLY A 145 -3.97 3.43 4.17
CA GLY A 145 -3.01 4.51 4.20
C GLY A 145 -3.38 5.60 5.18
N ALA A 146 -2.37 6.39 5.50
CA ALA A 146 -2.47 7.57 6.32
C ALA A 146 -1.65 8.71 5.69
N SER A 147 -2.06 9.94 5.94
CA SER A 147 -1.36 11.14 5.50
C SER A 147 -1.26 12.16 6.62
N LEU A 148 -0.21 12.96 6.57
CA LEU A 148 -0.01 14.16 7.38
C LEU A 148 0.29 15.31 6.42
N LYS A 149 -0.54 16.35 6.45
CA LYS A 149 -0.37 17.55 5.63
C LYS A 149 -0.11 18.74 6.55
N ILE A 150 0.92 19.52 6.24
CA ILE A 150 1.34 20.71 6.98
C ILE A 150 1.38 21.88 6.00
N ALA A 151 0.44 22.80 6.13
CA ALA A 151 0.44 24.06 5.40
C ALA A 151 1.55 24.97 5.93
N LEU A 152 2.47 25.35 5.05
CA LEU A 152 3.59 26.25 5.36
C LEU A 152 3.18 27.72 5.17
N TYR A 153 2.32 27.97 4.18
CA TYR A 153 1.79 29.28 3.86
C TYR A 153 0.32 29.15 3.53
N ASN A 154 -0.54 29.82 4.29
CA ASN A 154 -2.00 29.68 4.20
C ASN A 154 -2.70 31.03 4.49
N PRO A 155 -2.81 31.92 3.49
CA PRO A 155 -3.60 33.14 3.63
C PRO A 155 -5.11 32.80 3.61
N ASP A 156 -5.95 33.73 4.10
CA ASP A 156 -7.41 33.51 4.12
C ASP A 156 -7.99 33.28 2.72
N GLN A 157 -7.43 33.97 1.73
CA GLN A 157 -7.66 33.79 0.30
C GLN A 157 -6.32 33.89 -0.45
N GLY A 158 -6.16 33.08 -1.50
CA GLY A 158 -4.98 33.13 -2.37
C GLY A 158 -4.12 31.87 -2.34
N PRO A 159 -2.82 31.97 -2.67
CA PRO A 159 -1.97 30.81 -2.83
C PRO A 159 -1.66 30.15 -1.49
N THR A 160 -1.79 28.83 -1.43
CA THR A 160 -1.41 28.00 -0.28
C THR A 160 -0.26 27.07 -0.68
N ILE A 161 0.70 26.88 0.22
CA ILE A 161 1.79 25.91 0.05
C ILE A 161 1.78 24.94 1.23
N ALA A 162 1.93 23.64 0.96
CA ALA A 162 1.93 22.61 1.98
C ALA A 162 2.96 21.51 1.70
N LEU A 163 3.45 20.89 2.77
CA LEU A 163 4.15 19.61 2.73
C LEU A 163 3.19 18.50 3.12
N ARG A 164 3.31 17.35 2.45
CA ARG A 164 2.52 16.17 2.77
C ARG A 164 3.38 14.93 2.82
N GLY A 165 3.30 14.21 3.93
CA GLY A 165 3.81 12.85 4.05
C GLY A 165 2.65 11.86 3.91
N CYS A 166 2.88 10.74 3.22
CA CYS A 166 1.93 9.64 3.16
C CYS A 166 2.62 8.31 3.46
N TYR A 167 1.88 7.41 4.09
CA TYR A 167 2.25 6.04 4.35
C TYR A 167 1.12 5.14 3.91
N SER A 168 1.44 4.03 3.23
CA SER A 168 0.44 3.02 2.94
C SER A 168 0.98 1.62 2.89
N ILE A 169 0.11 0.69 3.26
CA ILE A 169 0.30 -0.74 3.06
C ILE A 169 -0.78 -1.19 2.10
N SER A 170 -0.37 -1.90 1.05
CA SER A 170 -1.30 -2.55 0.13
C SER A 170 -0.95 -4.01 -0.06
N LYS A 171 -1.96 -4.81 -0.38
CA LYS A 171 -1.82 -6.21 -0.77
C LYS A 171 -2.75 -6.47 -1.94
N ILE A 172 -2.16 -6.89 -3.06
CA ILE A 172 -2.85 -7.37 -4.25
C ILE A 172 -2.33 -8.76 -4.55
N MET A 173 -3.21 -9.76 -4.48
CA MET A 173 -2.84 -11.16 -4.74
C MET A 173 -1.64 -11.60 -3.88
N ILE A 174 -0.55 -11.98 -4.55
CA ILE A 174 0.72 -12.45 -3.99
C ILE A 174 1.68 -11.33 -3.58
N VAL A 175 1.38 -10.07 -3.93
CA VAL A 175 2.26 -8.93 -3.71
C VAL A 175 1.73 -8.09 -2.56
N SER A 176 2.55 -7.85 -1.55
CA SER A 176 2.30 -6.87 -0.49
C SER A 176 3.31 -5.76 -0.61
N THR A 177 2.87 -4.50 -0.64
CA THR A 177 3.78 -3.35 -0.71
C THR A 177 3.57 -2.39 0.45
N THR A 178 4.67 -1.77 0.86
CA THR A 178 4.71 -0.65 1.79
C THR A 178 5.24 0.56 1.02
N ASN A 179 4.50 1.66 1.03
CA ASN A 179 4.87 2.91 0.35
C ASN A 179 5.04 4.03 1.38
N TYR A 180 6.10 4.81 1.18
CA TYR A 180 6.37 6.05 1.87
C TYR A 180 6.49 7.15 0.83
N SER A 181 5.71 8.22 0.94
CA SER A 181 5.83 9.36 0.04
C SER A 181 5.94 10.69 0.77
N ALA A 182 6.68 11.61 0.17
CA ALA A 182 6.83 12.98 0.60
C ALA A 182 6.55 13.90 -0.58
N GLN A 183 5.74 14.93 -0.37
CA GLN A 183 5.17 15.74 -1.43
C GLN A 183 5.17 17.22 -1.03
N LEU A 184 5.40 18.08 -2.01
CA LEU A 184 5.22 19.53 -1.95
C LEU A 184 4.02 19.90 -2.80
N LEU A 185 3.08 20.65 -2.22
CA LEU A 185 1.83 21.05 -2.86
C LEU A 185 1.74 22.57 -2.89
N ALA A 186 1.21 23.09 -3.99
CA ALA A 186 0.77 24.46 -4.11
C ALA A 186 -0.67 24.47 -4.63
N SER A 187 -1.53 25.27 -4.01
CA SER A 187 -2.91 25.46 -4.46
C SER A 187 -3.29 26.94 -4.41
N ARG A 188 -4.47 27.28 -4.92
CA ARG A 188 -5.03 28.62 -4.81
C ARG A 188 -6.47 28.52 -4.36
N LYS A 189 -6.72 28.87 -3.11
CA LYS A 189 -8.05 28.88 -2.53
C LYS A 189 -8.93 29.91 -3.25
N MET A 190 -10.03 29.45 -3.86
CA MET A 190 -11.11 30.26 -4.40
C MET A 190 -12.44 29.82 -3.76
N ASP A 191 -13.49 30.62 -3.92
CA ASP A 191 -14.76 30.37 -3.22
C ASP A 191 -15.46 29.06 -3.63
N PHE A 192 -15.32 28.63 -4.89
CA PHE A 192 -15.99 27.43 -5.42
C PHE A 192 -15.02 26.36 -5.95
N ALA A 193 -13.75 26.71 -6.12
CA ALA A 193 -12.73 25.83 -6.70
C ALA A 193 -11.37 26.05 -6.03
N ASP A 194 -10.59 24.99 -5.86
CA ASP A 194 -9.22 25.05 -5.37
C ASP A 194 -8.33 24.27 -6.34
N PRO A 195 -7.83 24.91 -7.42
CA PRO A 195 -6.85 24.30 -8.30
C PRO A 195 -5.53 24.10 -7.55
N TYR A 196 -4.90 22.96 -7.78
CA TYR A 196 -3.64 22.61 -7.13
C TYR A 196 -2.69 21.85 -8.06
N ILE A 197 -1.42 21.91 -7.71
CA ILE A 197 -0.33 21.16 -8.30
C ILE A 197 0.54 20.61 -7.19
N GLY A 198 1.16 19.47 -7.42
CA GLY A 198 2.13 18.91 -6.50
C GLY A 198 3.21 18.11 -7.20
N ILE A 199 4.33 18.01 -6.50
CA ILE A 199 5.45 17.14 -6.85
C ILE A 199 5.81 16.32 -5.63
N GLY A 200 6.35 15.13 -5.85
CA GLY A 200 6.71 14.27 -4.73
C GLY A 200 7.62 13.13 -5.11
N PHE A 201 8.13 12.48 -4.09
CA PHE A 201 8.98 11.31 -4.18
C PHE A 201 8.35 10.15 -3.41
N GLN A 202 8.50 8.95 -3.94
CA GLN A 202 7.93 7.72 -3.37
C GLN A 202 9.03 6.67 -3.22
N TYR A 203 9.05 6.00 -2.07
CA TYR A 203 9.87 4.84 -1.79
C TYR A 203 8.98 3.66 -1.46
N ILE A 204 9.14 2.59 -2.24
CA ILE A 204 8.27 1.42 -2.21
C ILE A 204 9.13 0.19 -1.90
N THR A 205 8.67 -0.59 -0.93
CA THR A 205 9.18 -1.94 -0.67
C THR A 205 8.06 -2.93 -0.90
N GLY A 206 8.40 -4.10 -1.45
CA GLY A 206 7.42 -5.13 -1.77
C GLY A 206 7.90 -6.51 -1.35
N ILE A 207 6.97 -7.32 -0.86
CA ILE A 207 7.17 -8.74 -0.56
C ILE A 207 6.22 -9.52 -1.47
N ILE A 208 6.77 -10.47 -2.21
CA ILE A 208 6.04 -11.32 -3.14
C ILE A 208 6.08 -12.74 -2.59
N LYS A 209 4.91 -13.34 -2.34
CA LYS A 209 4.78 -14.71 -1.84
C LYS A 209 4.05 -15.58 -2.84
N VAL A 210 4.76 -16.51 -3.47
CA VAL A 210 4.18 -17.48 -4.40
C VAL A 210 4.07 -18.82 -3.69
N GLU A 211 2.86 -19.36 -3.63
CA GLU A 211 2.61 -20.70 -3.10
C GLU A 211 2.45 -21.68 -4.26
N LEU A 212 3.31 -22.69 -4.29
CA LEU A 212 3.33 -23.71 -5.33
C LEU A 212 2.90 -25.05 -4.72
N PRO A 213 1.76 -25.61 -5.14
CA PRO A 213 1.37 -26.95 -4.76
C PRO A 213 2.20 -27.96 -5.57
N ILE A 214 3.07 -28.71 -4.89
CA ILE A 214 3.91 -29.75 -5.49
C ILE A 214 3.66 -31.06 -4.75
N MET A 215 3.09 -32.05 -5.45
CA MET A 215 2.85 -33.41 -4.93
C MET A 215 2.12 -33.44 -3.56
N GLY A 216 1.18 -32.53 -3.33
CA GLY A 216 0.42 -32.46 -2.06
C GLY A 216 1.08 -31.63 -0.95
N PHE A 217 2.26 -31.06 -1.18
CA PHE A 217 2.91 -30.07 -0.31
C PHE A 217 2.78 -28.66 -0.90
N THR A 218 2.65 -27.66 -0.05
CA THR A 218 2.72 -26.25 -0.46
C THR A 218 4.11 -25.71 -0.16
N ILE A 219 4.86 -25.32 -1.20
CA ILE A 219 6.13 -24.61 -1.05
C ILE A 219 5.87 -23.13 -1.23
N THR A 220 6.30 -22.31 -0.27
CA THR A 220 6.22 -20.84 -0.37
C THR A 220 7.56 -20.27 -0.79
N ALA A 221 7.59 -19.65 -1.97
CA ALA A 221 8.68 -18.81 -2.44
C ALA A 221 8.43 -17.37 -1.99
N GLU A 222 9.41 -16.72 -1.37
CA GLU A 222 9.30 -15.32 -0.95
C GLU A 222 10.42 -14.49 -1.56
N GLY A 223 10.06 -13.37 -2.19
CA GLY A 223 11.01 -12.41 -2.77
C GLY A 223 10.74 -11.00 -2.30
N THR A 224 11.80 -10.21 -2.07
CA THR A 224 11.69 -8.78 -1.76
C THR A 224 12.10 -7.94 -2.95
N GLY A 225 11.28 -6.94 -3.31
CA GLY A 225 11.57 -5.94 -4.32
C GLY A 225 11.60 -4.53 -3.73
N LYS A 226 12.24 -3.60 -4.45
CA LYS A 226 12.28 -2.17 -4.10
C LYS A 226 12.05 -1.32 -5.33
N ALA A 227 11.38 -0.19 -5.16
CA ALA A 227 11.21 0.80 -6.20
C ALA A 227 11.26 2.23 -5.64
N MET A 228 11.70 3.16 -6.48
CA MET A 228 11.67 4.59 -6.21
C MET A 228 11.02 5.28 -7.40
N ALA A 229 10.24 6.31 -7.15
CA ALA A 229 9.63 7.09 -8.21
C ALA A 229 9.41 8.55 -7.80
N GLY A 230 9.76 9.47 -8.70
CA GLY A 230 9.24 10.82 -8.71
C GLY A 230 7.81 10.86 -9.25
N SER A 231 7.00 11.75 -8.70
CA SER A 231 5.61 11.99 -9.07
C SER A 231 5.35 13.49 -9.26
N ALA A 232 4.48 13.82 -10.19
CA ALA A 232 3.93 15.16 -10.37
C ALA A 232 2.43 15.02 -10.62
N PHE A 233 1.62 15.93 -10.14
CA PHE A 233 0.17 15.88 -10.29
C PHE A 233 -0.44 17.25 -10.29
N THR A 234 -1.60 17.39 -10.91
CA THR A 234 -2.43 18.59 -10.85
C THR A 234 -3.88 18.19 -10.72
N GLY A 235 -4.65 18.99 -10.02
CA GLY A 235 -6.06 18.76 -9.83
C GLY A 235 -6.82 20.03 -9.55
N VAL A 236 -8.13 19.87 -9.45
CA VAL A 236 -9.05 20.91 -9.02
C VAL A 236 -10.08 20.28 -8.11
N GLN A 237 -10.28 20.88 -6.95
CA GLN A 237 -11.38 20.54 -6.06
C GLN A 237 -12.47 21.58 -6.19
N PHE A 238 -13.66 21.16 -6.61
CA PHE A 238 -14.86 21.97 -6.58
C PHE A 238 -15.60 21.76 -5.27
N THR A 239 -16.03 22.84 -4.64
CA THR A 239 -16.81 22.80 -3.40
C THR A 239 -18.11 23.52 -3.65
N VAL A 240 -19.24 22.86 -3.37
CA VAL A 240 -20.56 23.50 -3.44
C VAL A 240 -20.79 24.27 -2.15
N PRO A 241 -20.91 25.60 -2.20
CA PRO A 241 -21.13 26.41 -1.01
C PRO A 241 -22.36 25.93 -0.23
N ASN A 242 -22.28 25.95 1.11
CA ASN A 242 -23.35 25.57 2.04
C ASN A 242 -23.77 24.09 2.07
N LEU A 243 -23.46 23.29 1.05
CA LEU A 243 -23.78 21.86 1.04
C LEU A 243 -22.62 21.00 1.54
N GLY A 244 -21.39 21.52 1.50
CA GLY A 244 -20.19 20.75 1.83
C GLY A 244 -19.83 19.69 0.79
N LEU A 245 -20.62 19.52 -0.28
CA LEU A 245 -20.33 18.59 -1.35
C LEU A 245 -19.05 19.00 -2.07
N GLN A 246 -18.15 18.04 -2.25
CA GLN A 246 -16.87 18.23 -2.92
C GLN A 246 -16.72 17.24 -4.08
N LEU A 247 -16.23 17.75 -5.22
CA LEU A 247 -15.79 16.97 -6.36
C LEU A 247 -14.34 17.33 -6.67
N THR A 248 -13.43 16.37 -6.58
CA THR A 248 -12.03 16.57 -6.98
C THR A 248 -11.74 15.78 -8.24
N LEU A 249 -11.05 16.41 -9.18
CA LEU A 249 -10.49 15.76 -10.37
C LEU A 249 -8.97 15.92 -10.32
N GLU A 250 -8.22 14.84 -10.56
CA GLU A 250 -6.76 14.86 -10.51
C GLU A 250 -6.14 14.06 -11.67
N GLY A 251 -5.11 14.63 -12.28
CA GLY A 251 -4.21 13.94 -13.21
C GLY A 251 -2.82 13.80 -12.62
N GLY A 252 -2.24 12.61 -12.73
CA GLY A 252 -0.95 12.27 -12.16
C GLY A 252 0.02 11.71 -13.19
N TYR A 253 1.25 12.22 -13.15
CA TYR A 253 2.42 11.65 -13.78
C TYR A 253 3.30 10.96 -12.74
N ASN A 254 3.83 9.79 -13.09
CA ASN A 254 4.78 9.07 -12.27
C ASN A 254 5.95 8.62 -13.17
N SER A 255 7.19 8.91 -12.75
CA SER A 255 8.41 8.53 -13.48
C SER A 255 8.58 7.01 -13.61
N GLY A 256 7.88 6.22 -12.78
CA GLY A 256 7.79 4.77 -12.91
C GLY A 256 6.81 4.27 -13.98
N GLY A 257 6.18 5.15 -14.76
CA GLY A 257 5.27 4.79 -15.85
C GLY A 257 3.80 4.56 -15.45
N ALA A 258 3.49 4.69 -14.16
CA ALA A 258 2.13 4.57 -13.62
C ALA A 258 1.39 5.92 -13.64
N HIS A 259 1.07 6.40 -14.84
CA HIS A 259 0.26 7.63 -15.00
C HIS A 259 -1.19 7.35 -14.63
N GLY A 260 -1.85 8.29 -13.98
CA GLY A 260 -3.22 8.07 -13.50
C GLY A 260 -4.12 9.26 -13.68
N LEU A 261 -5.41 8.97 -13.80
CA LEU A 261 -6.49 9.93 -13.64
C LEU A 261 -7.32 9.49 -12.46
N GLY A 262 -7.90 10.43 -11.73
CA GLY A 262 -8.86 10.06 -10.73
C GLY A 262 -9.81 11.16 -10.33
N MET A 263 -10.80 10.73 -9.57
CA MET A 263 -11.93 11.51 -9.15
C MET A 263 -12.26 11.17 -7.71
N LYS A 264 -12.53 12.19 -6.90
CA LYS A 264 -13.08 12.07 -5.55
C LYS A 264 -14.44 12.73 -5.49
N ILE A 265 -15.41 12.05 -4.89
CA ILE A 265 -16.67 12.66 -4.47
C ILE A 265 -16.74 12.54 -2.95
N GLY A 266 -17.00 13.65 -2.27
CA GLY A 266 -16.98 13.70 -0.82
C GLY A 266 -17.80 14.83 -0.22
N MET A 267 -17.76 14.90 1.10
CA MET A 267 -18.43 15.90 1.93
C MET A 267 -17.39 16.50 2.89
N GLY A 268 -17.23 17.81 2.81
CA GLY A 268 -16.40 18.62 3.69
C GLY A 268 -17.23 19.51 4.61
N PHE A 269 -16.86 19.59 5.89
CA PHE A 269 -17.51 20.41 6.91
C PHE A 269 -16.49 21.20 7.73
#